data_AF-A0A349PYV1-F1
#
_entry.id   AF-A0A349PYV1-F1
#
_cell.length_a   1.000
_cell.length_b   1.000
_cell.length_c   1.000
_cell.angle_alpha   90.00
_cell.angle_beta   90.00
_cell.angle_gamma   90.00
#
_symmetry.space_group_name_H-M   'P 1'
#
loop_
_entity.id
_entity.type
_entity.pdbx_description
1 polymer ?
#
loop_
_entity_poly.entity_id
_entity_poly.type
_entity_poly.pdbx_seq_one_letter_code
_entity_poly.pdbx_strand_id
1 'polypeptide(L)'
;MKKSIFYILFSLFFVLFSANAQQIQWASKLIKFSTDLGGKQNGIKRILGKPDAFPQGGSSANAWMPKNSLDGREIIEVGFEKPQTVKQVAVYENLNSGCVTKISVDNGSGKYETVWSRKRDWKTPTFKSTASADRAYYFGRKRRKVQEVPSVFNPGIEYAVLENAVANVVAVKVEFSFALVPGQKQIDAIGISDSEEPIEIKINTIPEFDNLSKPISFS
;
A
#
# COMPACT_ATOMS: atom_id res chain seq x y z
N MET A 1 -3.00 50.78 -26.60
CA MET A 1 -2.14 49.64 -27.02
C MET A 1 -1.38 49.01 -25.85
N LYS A 2 -0.64 49.76 -25.01
CA LYS A 2 0.16 49.18 -23.89
C LYS A 2 -0.61 48.32 -22.88
N LYS A 3 -1.85 48.72 -22.51
CA LYS A 3 -2.71 47.94 -21.59
C LYS A 3 -3.18 46.61 -22.21
N SER A 4 -3.49 46.60 -23.51
CA SER A 4 -3.92 45.39 -24.22
C SER A 4 -2.78 44.39 -24.38
N ILE A 5 -1.56 44.87 -24.62
CA ILE A 5 -0.33 44.04 -24.60
C ILE A 5 -0.07 43.44 -23.21
N PHE A 6 -0.32 44.19 -22.13
CA PHE A 6 -0.19 43.67 -20.76
C PHE A 6 -1.19 42.54 -20.47
N TYR A 7 -2.46 42.67 -20.90
CA TYR A 7 -3.44 41.59 -20.72
C TYR A 7 -3.12 40.35 -21.57
N ILE A 8 -2.56 40.53 -22.77
CA ILE A 8 -2.11 39.40 -23.62
C ILE A 8 -0.90 38.70 -22.99
N LEU A 9 0.08 39.45 -22.47
CA LEU A 9 1.24 38.89 -21.75
C LEU A 9 0.83 38.18 -20.46
N PHE A 10 -0.13 38.73 -19.72
CA PHE A 10 -0.67 38.12 -18.49
C PHE A 10 -1.44 36.82 -18.79
N SER A 11 -2.22 36.80 -19.87
CA SER A 11 -2.88 35.59 -20.37
C SER A 11 -1.90 34.52 -20.85
N LEU A 12 -0.84 34.89 -21.58
CA LEU A 12 0.22 33.97 -21.99
C LEU A 12 0.98 33.39 -20.78
N PHE A 13 1.19 34.18 -19.74
CA PHE A 13 1.84 33.74 -18.50
C PHE A 13 1.02 32.65 -17.77
N PHE A 14 -0.31 32.76 -17.75
CA PHE A 14 -1.18 31.74 -17.16
C PHE A 14 -1.25 30.44 -17.97
N VAL A 15 -1.13 30.50 -19.30
CA VAL A 15 -1.09 29.28 -20.15
C VAL A 15 0.23 28.51 -19.94
N LEU A 16 1.33 29.22 -19.71
CA LEU A 16 2.67 28.63 -19.48
C LEU A 16 2.82 27.94 -18.10
N PHE A 17 1.93 28.24 -17.15
CA PHE A 17 1.95 27.68 -15.78
C PHE A 17 0.82 26.67 -15.52
N SER A 18 0.48 25.85 -16.51
CA SER A 18 -0.39 24.69 -16.28
C SER A 18 0.36 23.61 -15.51
N ALA A 19 0.31 23.66 -14.17
CA ALA A 19 0.79 22.58 -13.32
C ALA A 19 -0.15 21.37 -13.47
N ASN A 20 0.34 20.28 -14.05
CA ASN A 20 -0.39 19.01 -14.04
C ASN A 20 -0.26 18.40 -12.64
N ALA A 21 -1.35 18.46 -11.86
CA ALA A 21 -1.44 17.73 -10.62
C ALA A 21 -1.72 16.25 -10.93
N GLN A 22 -0.99 15.37 -10.24
CA GLN A 22 -1.20 13.93 -10.29
C GLN A 22 -2.66 13.56 -9.99
N GLN A 23 -3.28 12.72 -10.82
CA GLN A 23 -4.58 12.15 -10.54
C GLN A 23 -4.41 10.92 -9.65
N ILE A 24 -5.01 10.96 -8.46
CA ILE A 24 -4.93 9.89 -7.46
C ILE A 24 -6.33 9.34 -7.19
N GLN A 25 -6.48 8.03 -7.25
CA GLN A 25 -7.66 7.33 -6.78
C GLN A 25 -7.30 6.31 -5.71
N TRP A 26 -8.20 6.15 -4.76
CA TRP A 26 -8.09 5.16 -3.70
C TRP A 26 -9.06 4.02 -3.95
N ALA A 27 -8.71 2.83 -3.48
CA ALA A 27 -9.59 1.67 -3.55
C ALA A 27 -10.98 2.02 -3.00
N SER A 28 -12.02 1.82 -3.79
CA SER A 28 -13.41 2.18 -3.42
C SER A 28 -14.30 0.95 -3.25
N LYS A 29 -13.89 -0.18 -3.85
CA LYS A 29 -14.66 -1.43 -3.82
C LYS A 29 -13.76 -2.62 -3.51
N LEU A 30 -14.22 -3.50 -2.62
CA LEU A 30 -13.57 -4.79 -2.40
C LEU A 30 -14.14 -5.82 -3.40
N ILE A 31 -13.26 -6.51 -4.13
CA ILE A 31 -13.62 -7.52 -5.13
C ILE A 31 -13.40 -8.91 -4.56
N LYS A 32 -12.18 -9.19 -4.10
CA LYS A 32 -11.77 -10.51 -3.60
C LYS A 32 -10.64 -10.36 -2.59
N PHE A 33 -10.56 -11.30 -1.65
CA PHE A 33 -9.44 -11.39 -0.72
C PHE A 33 -9.24 -12.84 -0.27
N SER A 34 -8.03 -13.15 0.18
CA SER A 34 -7.67 -14.49 0.67
C SER A 34 -8.20 -14.74 2.08
N THR A 35 -7.75 -13.97 3.07
CA THR A 35 -8.21 -14.08 4.46
C THR A 35 -8.49 -12.73 5.10
N ASP A 36 -9.24 -12.75 6.20
CA ASP A 36 -9.51 -11.60 7.04
C ASP A 36 -9.47 -12.07 8.49
N LEU A 37 -8.86 -11.29 9.39
CA LEU A 37 -8.92 -11.55 10.83
C LEU A 37 -10.38 -11.56 11.31
N GLY A 38 -11.21 -10.72 10.68
CA GLY A 38 -12.62 -10.57 10.99
C GLY A 38 -12.89 -9.66 12.19
N GLY A 39 -14.16 -9.27 12.35
CA GLY A 39 -14.62 -8.36 13.42
C GLY A 39 -14.83 -6.92 12.94
N LYS A 40 -15.08 -6.00 13.89
CA LYS A 40 -15.26 -4.55 13.60
C LYS A 40 -13.94 -3.82 13.37
N GLN A 41 -12.86 -4.37 13.89
CA GLN A 41 -11.49 -3.85 13.80
C GLN A 41 -10.68 -4.77 12.90
N ASN A 42 -9.68 -4.22 12.22
CA ASN A 42 -8.77 -4.94 11.32
C ASN A 42 -9.42 -5.70 10.15
N GLY A 43 -10.71 -5.44 9.88
CA GLY A 43 -11.45 -6.10 8.80
C GLY A 43 -10.99 -5.65 7.41
N ILE A 44 -11.18 -6.49 6.40
CA ILE A 44 -10.73 -6.22 5.02
C ILE A 44 -11.26 -4.90 4.42
N LYS A 45 -12.42 -4.44 4.88
CA LYS A 45 -13.01 -3.17 4.44
C LYS A 45 -12.16 -1.93 4.76
N ARG A 46 -11.17 -2.07 5.65
CA ARG A 46 -10.22 -1.02 6.01
C ARG A 46 -9.34 -0.55 4.85
N ILE A 47 -9.12 -1.41 3.86
CA ILE A 47 -8.34 -1.07 2.66
C ILE A 47 -9.03 -0.01 1.78
N LEU A 48 -10.33 0.20 1.98
CA LEU A 48 -11.12 1.10 1.16
C LEU A 48 -11.00 2.54 1.66
N GLY A 49 -10.78 3.46 0.71
CA GLY A 49 -10.62 4.88 0.97
C GLY A 49 -9.17 5.30 1.16
N LYS A 50 -9.01 6.53 1.65
CA LYS A 50 -7.70 7.12 1.94
C LYS A 50 -7.06 6.41 3.14
N PRO A 51 -5.72 6.34 3.21
CA PRO A 51 -5.01 5.84 4.38
C PRO A 51 -5.50 6.56 5.65
N ASP A 52 -5.84 5.79 6.69
CA ASP A 52 -6.35 6.33 7.96
C ASP A 52 -5.51 5.91 9.19
N ALA A 53 -4.56 4.98 9.00
CA ALA A 53 -3.58 4.55 10.00
C ALA A 53 -2.15 5.05 9.67
N PHE A 54 -1.83 5.17 8.38
CA PHE A 54 -0.58 5.72 7.87
C PHE A 54 -0.64 7.26 7.88
N PRO A 55 0.45 8.02 8.14
CA PRO A 55 1.86 7.58 8.25
C PRO A 55 2.38 7.35 9.66
N GLN A 56 1.55 7.52 10.68
CA GLN A 56 1.99 7.34 12.07
C GLN A 56 2.53 5.91 12.31
N GLY A 57 1.98 4.92 11.60
CA GLY A 57 2.44 3.54 11.64
C GLY A 57 2.04 2.84 12.95
N GLY A 58 2.24 1.51 12.98
CA GLY A 58 1.99 0.71 14.19
C GLY A 58 0.67 -0.02 14.19
N SER A 59 0.41 -0.82 15.22
CA SER A 59 -0.84 -1.58 15.29
C SER A 59 -2.05 -0.66 15.38
N SER A 60 -2.83 -0.58 14.31
CA SER A 60 -4.07 0.20 14.23
C SER A 60 -5.26 -0.71 14.01
N ALA A 61 -6.38 -0.43 14.68
CA ALA A 61 -7.66 -1.09 14.46
C ALA A 61 -8.29 -0.76 13.10
N ASN A 62 -7.79 0.29 12.44
CA ASN A 62 -8.25 0.74 11.15
C ASN A 62 -7.40 0.24 9.97
N ALA A 63 -6.38 -0.61 10.20
CA ALA A 63 -5.66 -1.26 9.11
C ALA A 63 -6.06 -2.74 8.99
N TRP A 64 -6.26 -3.26 7.77
CA TRP A 64 -6.61 -4.67 7.57
C TRP A 64 -5.51 -5.59 8.06
N MET A 65 -5.91 -6.70 8.68
CA MET A 65 -5.01 -7.78 9.08
C MET A 65 -5.45 -9.12 8.48
N PRO A 66 -4.54 -9.87 7.83
CA PRO A 66 -4.82 -11.24 7.44
C PRO A 66 -5.03 -12.14 8.66
N LYS A 67 -5.81 -13.21 8.50
CA LYS A 67 -5.99 -14.21 9.57
C LYS A 67 -4.67 -14.90 9.92
N ASN A 68 -3.83 -15.12 8.90
CA ASN A 68 -2.55 -15.80 9.02
C ASN A 68 -1.41 -14.86 8.64
N SER A 69 -0.89 -14.09 9.60
CA SER A 69 0.19 -13.11 9.35
C SER A 69 1.57 -13.72 9.05
N LEU A 70 1.74 -15.05 9.14
CA LEU A 70 3.04 -15.74 8.98
C LEU A 70 2.98 -16.94 8.02
N ASP A 71 1.79 -17.31 7.55
CA ASP A 71 1.60 -18.45 6.66
C ASP A 71 1.06 -17.96 5.32
N GLY A 72 1.94 -17.94 4.32
CA GLY A 72 1.53 -18.09 2.93
C GLY A 72 1.43 -16.81 2.10
N ARG A 73 0.77 -17.00 0.95
CA ARG A 73 0.49 -15.97 -0.04
C ARG A 73 -0.92 -15.46 0.21
N GLU A 74 -1.05 -14.15 0.33
CA GLU A 74 -2.33 -13.48 0.52
C GLU A 74 -2.62 -12.63 -0.72
N ILE A 75 -3.89 -12.52 -1.09
CA ILE A 75 -4.32 -11.77 -2.26
C ILE A 75 -5.39 -10.79 -1.83
N ILE A 76 -5.34 -9.59 -2.38
CA ILE A 76 -6.38 -8.59 -2.28
C ILE A 76 -6.66 -8.07 -3.68
N GLU A 77 -7.93 -8.05 -4.05
CA GLU A 77 -8.44 -7.44 -5.27
C GLU A 77 -9.39 -6.31 -4.89
N VAL A 78 -9.07 -5.12 -5.38
CA VAL A 78 -9.84 -3.89 -5.15
C VAL A 78 -10.18 -3.22 -6.47
N GLY A 79 -11.34 -2.58 -6.51
CA GLY A 79 -11.81 -1.76 -7.60
C GLY A 79 -11.75 -0.27 -7.26
N PHE A 80 -11.73 0.56 -8.30
CA PHE A 80 -11.69 2.01 -8.22
C PHE A 80 -13.01 2.62 -8.70
N GLU A 81 -13.27 3.87 -8.31
CA GLU A 81 -14.53 4.55 -8.62
C GLU A 81 -14.69 4.79 -10.12
N LYS A 82 -13.60 5.22 -10.78
CA LYS A 82 -13.59 5.54 -12.20
C LYS A 82 -12.42 4.86 -12.89
N PRO A 83 -12.61 4.30 -14.10
CA PRO A 83 -11.50 3.85 -14.92
C PRO A 83 -10.50 4.99 -15.11
N GLN A 84 -9.21 4.74 -14.91
CA GLN A 84 -8.16 5.74 -15.15
C GLN A 84 -6.89 5.12 -15.71
N THR A 85 -6.03 5.98 -16.27
CA THR A 85 -4.67 5.59 -16.62
C THR A 85 -3.84 5.44 -15.35
N VAL A 86 -3.08 4.35 -15.24
CA VAL A 86 -2.24 4.04 -14.08
C VAL A 86 -0.80 3.89 -14.52
N LYS A 87 0.08 4.65 -13.87
CA LYS A 87 1.53 4.60 -13.98
C LYS A 87 2.19 4.22 -12.65
N GLN A 88 1.50 4.39 -11.53
CA GLN A 88 1.94 3.98 -10.20
C GLN A 88 0.81 3.33 -9.40
N VAL A 89 1.15 2.28 -8.66
CA VAL A 89 0.31 1.71 -7.60
C VAL A 89 1.05 1.85 -6.28
N ALA A 90 0.40 2.41 -5.26
CA ALA A 90 0.94 2.54 -3.91
C ALA A 90 0.18 1.62 -2.95
N VAL A 91 0.92 0.78 -2.21
CA VAL A 91 0.37 -0.09 -1.17
C VAL A 91 0.92 0.37 0.19
N TYR A 92 0.03 0.80 1.07
CA TYR A 92 0.38 1.34 2.38
C TYR A 92 0.41 0.22 3.41
N GLU A 93 1.60 -0.23 3.78
CA GLU A 93 1.83 -1.27 4.78
C GLU A 93 2.10 -0.61 6.14
N ASN A 94 1.11 -0.69 7.03
CA ASN A 94 1.11 -0.02 8.32
C ASN A 94 1.99 -0.72 9.38
N LEU A 95 2.21 -2.04 9.24
CA LEU A 95 3.00 -2.83 10.17
C LEU A 95 3.77 -3.97 9.47
N ASN A 96 5.08 -4.06 9.74
CA ASN A 96 6.00 -5.04 9.16
C ASN A 96 5.94 -5.07 7.61
N SER A 97 6.17 -3.91 6.98
CA SER A 97 6.13 -3.70 5.52
C SER A 97 7.19 -4.49 4.74
N GLY A 98 7.05 -4.51 3.41
CA GLY A 98 7.93 -5.22 2.49
C GLY A 98 7.41 -6.61 2.14
N CYS A 99 6.10 -6.84 2.20
CA CYS A 99 5.49 -8.13 1.89
C CYS A 99 4.82 -8.19 0.52
N VAL A 100 4.72 -7.08 -0.20
CA VAL A 100 4.20 -7.07 -1.58
C VAL A 100 5.14 -7.86 -2.50
N THR A 101 4.58 -8.75 -3.32
CA THR A 101 5.34 -9.61 -4.23
C THR A 101 4.95 -9.42 -5.69
N LYS A 102 3.70 -9.08 -5.96
CA LYS A 102 3.20 -8.87 -7.31
C LYS A 102 2.01 -7.94 -7.30
N ILE A 103 1.92 -7.10 -8.32
CA ILE A 103 0.77 -6.26 -8.60
C ILE A 103 0.30 -6.54 -10.03
N SER A 104 -1.00 -6.73 -10.18
CA SER A 104 -1.65 -6.92 -11.47
C SER A 104 -2.84 -5.97 -11.58
N VAL A 105 -3.17 -5.55 -12.80
CA VAL A 105 -4.28 -4.63 -13.07
C VAL A 105 -5.28 -5.28 -14.03
N ASP A 106 -6.55 -4.88 -13.94
CA ASP A 106 -7.60 -5.19 -14.90
C ASP A 106 -8.10 -3.87 -15.51
N ASN A 107 -8.18 -3.85 -16.84
CA ASN A 107 -8.65 -2.72 -17.65
C ASN A 107 -10.14 -2.81 -18.03
N GLY A 108 -10.91 -3.64 -17.31
CA GLY A 108 -12.34 -3.88 -17.54
C GLY A 108 -12.63 -5.14 -18.36
N SER A 109 -11.60 -5.89 -18.72
CA SER A 109 -11.73 -7.16 -19.45
C SER A 109 -12.04 -8.35 -18.53
N GLY A 110 -11.86 -8.19 -17.21
CA GLY A 110 -11.92 -9.27 -16.23
C GLY A 110 -10.66 -10.14 -16.19
N LYS A 111 -9.63 -9.79 -16.98
CA LYS A 111 -8.33 -10.47 -17.00
C LYS A 111 -7.26 -9.57 -16.39
N TYR A 112 -6.57 -10.11 -15.40
CA TYR A 112 -5.48 -9.40 -14.74
C TYR A 112 -4.15 -9.59 -15.47
N GLU A 113 -3.51 -8.49 -15.85
CA GLU A 113 -2.14 -8.46 -16.36
C GLU A 113 -1.17 -8.07 -15.25
N THR A 114 -0.02 -8.75 -15.16
CA THR A 114 1.01 -8.40 -14.16
C THR A 114 1.81 -7.21 -14.66
N VAL A 115 1.79 -6.13 -13.90
CA VAL A 115 2.46 -4.86 -14.26
C VAL A 115 3.69 -4.58 -13.40
N TRP A 116 3.79 -5.24 -12.25
CA TRP A 116 4.92 -5.13 -11.35
C TRP A 116 5.12 -6.42 -10.58
N SER A 117 6.38 -6.79 -10.36
CA SER A 117 6.73 -7.91 -9.49
C SER A 117 8.02 -7.60 -8.75
N ARG A 118 8.08 -8.05 -7.49
CA ARG A 118 9.29 -7.94 -6.68
C ARG A 118 10.40 -8.76 -7.32
N LYS A 119 11.55 -8.15 -7.55
CA LYS A 119 12.76 -8.86 -7.98
C LYS A 119 13.16 -9.87 -6.90
N ARG A 120 13.42 -11.11 -7.31
CA ARG A 120 13.82 -12.16 -6.39
C ARG A 120 15.24 -11.89 -5.88
N ASP A 121 15.36 -11.63 -4.60
CA ASP A 121 16.65 -11.63 -3.92
C ASP A 121 16.83 -12.96 -3.17
N TRP A 122 17.85 -13.72 -3.58
CA TRP A 122 18.18 -15.02 -3.00
C TRP A 122 18.82 -14.91 -1.61
N LYS A 123 19.25 -13.71 -1.21
CA LYS A 123 19.80 -13.43 0.12
C LYS A 123 18.71 -13.10 1.15
N THR A 124 17.51 -12.73 0.71
CA THR A 124 16.41 -12.38 1.61
C THR A 124 15.92 -13.65 2.34
N PRO A 125 16.09 -13.76 3.67
CA PRO A 125 15.57 -14.91 4.40
C PRO A 125 14.05 -14.93 4.32
N THR A 126 13.47 -16.10 4.09
CA THR A 126 12.01 -16.28 4.19
C THR A 126 11.68 -16.87 5.55
N PHE A 127 10.93 -16.14 6.34
CA PHE A 127 10.38 -16.56 7.62
C PHE A 127 9.16 -17.43 7.34
N LYS A 128 9.37 -18.74 7.22
CA LYS A 128 8.25 -19.67 7.34
C LYS A 128 7.83 -19.70 8.81
N SER A 129 6.54 -19.63 9.09
CA SER A 129 6.03 -20.17 10.34
C SER A 129 6.39 -21.65 10.32
N THR A 130 7.52 -22.00 10.94
CA THR A 130 7.89 -23.40 11.11
C THR A 130 7.14 -23.89 12.33
N ALA A 131 5.80 -23.88 12.26
CA ALA A 131 5.06 -24.94 12.90
C ALA A 131 5.10 -26.12 11.93
N SER A 132 6.24 -26.79 11.84
CA SER A 132 6.19 -28.23 11.57
C SER A 132 5.14 -28.78 12.53
N ALA A 133 4.03 -29.28 11.99
CA ALA A 133 3.05 -30.00 12.76
C ALA A 133 3.61 -31.37 13.16
N ASP A 134 4.86 -31.43 13.64
CA ASP A 134 5.40 -32.64 14.21
C ASP A 134 4.61 -32.94 15.48
N ARG A 135 3.92 -34.07 15.37
CA ARG A 135 3.11 -34.74 16.38
C ARG A 135 4.06 -35.40 17.39
N ALA A 136 4.93 -34.63 18.03
CA ALA A 136 5.71 -35.14 19.16
C ALA A 136 4.84 -35.07 20.42
N TYR A 137 4.29 -36.23 20.78
CA TYR A 137 3.57 -36.52 22.04
C TYR A 137 4.57 -36.55 23.20
N TYR A 138 4.21 -36.02 24.38
CA TYR A 138 4.42 -36.57 25.73
C TYR A 138 3.83 -35.59 26.79
N PHE A 139 3.16 -36.11 27.83
CA PHE A 139 2.33 -35.45 28.87
C PHE A 139 0.88 -35.07 28.53
N GLY A 140 0.28 -35.52 27.42
CA GLY A 140 -1.16 -35.38 27.17
C GLY A 140 -1.73 -33.95 27.07
N ARG A 141 -0.89 -32.91 27.19
CA ARG A 141 -1.24 -31.49 26.99
C ARG A 141 -0.06 -30.76 26.36
N LYS A 142 -0.18 -30.39 25.07
CA LYS A 142 0.88 -29.73 24.29
C LYS A 142 0.96 -28.25 24.68
N ARG A 143 1.94 -27.84 25.50
CA ARG A 143 2.30 -26.41 25.61
C ARG A 143 3.22 -26.05 24.46
N ARG A 144 2.72 -25.24 23.52
CA ARG A 144 3.49 -24.69 22.40
C ARG A 144 4.63 -23.83 22.99
N LYS A 145 5.89 -24.05 22.60
CA LYS A 145 6.87 -22.97 22.66
C LYS A 145 6.38 -21.93 21.67
N VAL A 146 5.77 -20.86 22.18
CA VAL A 146 5.47 -19.69 21.37
C VAL A 146 6.84 -19.08 21.05
N GLN A 147 7.29 -19.23 19.82
CA GLN A 147 8.41 -18.44 19.36
C GLN A 147 7.91 -16.99 19.33
N GLU A 148 8.39 -16.17 20.26
CA GLU A 148 8.08 -14.74 20.25
C GLU A 148 8.67 -14.17 18.96
N VAL A 149 7.77 -13.79 18.07
CA VAL A 149 8.15 -13.23 16.78
C VAL A 149 8.56 -11.78 17.04
N PRO A 150 9.79 -11.36 16.71
CA PRO A 150 10.22 -10.00 16.97
C PRO A 150 9.27 -9.04 16.25
N SER A 151 8.65 -8.13 17.00
CA SER A 151 7.83 -7.07 16.44
C SER A 151 8.74 -6.02 15.82
N VAL A 152 8.93 -6.07 14.51
CA VAL A 152 9.69 -5.03 13.79
C VAL A 152 8.70 -3.92 13.44
N PHE A 153 8.73 -2.81 14.17
CA PHE A 153 7.95 -1.63 13.79
C PHE A 153 8.59 -1.03 12.53
N ASN A 154 8.07 -1.42 11.37
CA ASN A 154 8.49 -0.91 10.06
C ASN A 154 7.23 -0.62 9.22
N PRO A 155 6.61 0.56 9.39
CA PRO A 155 5.63 1.05 8.42
C PRO A 155 6.35 1.42 7.12
N GLY A 156 5.72 1.16 5.98
CA GLY A 156 6.29 1.50 4.68
C GLY A 156 5.25 1.57 3.57
N ILE A 157 5.64 2.19 2.45
CA ILE A 157 4.82 2.27 1.25
C ILE A 157 5.57 1.55 0.15
N GLU A 158 4.93 0.57 -0.48
CA GLU A 158 5.44 -0.02 -1.71
C GLU A 158 4.91 0.81 -2.89
N TYR A 159 5.80 1.57 -3.52
CA TYR A 159 5.53 2.29 -4.76
C TYR A 159 5.92 1.43 -5.96
N ALA A 160 4.93 0.75 -6.53
CA ALA A 160 5.10 0.04 -7.80
C ALA A 160 4.93 1.02 -8.95
N VAL A 161 6.04 1.54 -9.47
CA VAL A 161 6.06 2.31 -10.73
C VAL A 161 6.06 1.32 -11.90
N LEU A 162 5.09 1.48 -12.79
CA LEU A 162 4.89 0.60 -13.94
C LEU A 162 5.84 1.00 -15.07
N GLU A 163 6.41 0.02 -15.77
CA GLU A 163 7.24 0.28 -16.95
C GLU A 163 6.44 1.07 -18.01
N ASN A 164 5.22 0.64 -18.28
CA ASN A 164 4.28 1.31 -19.19
C ASN A 164 3.01 1.70 -18.45
N ALA A 165 2.47 2.88 -18.76
CA ALA A 165 1.16 3.28 -18.24
C ALA A 165 0.06 2.38 -18.83
N VAL A 166 -0.87 1.94 -17.99
CA VAL A 166 -2.01 1.11 -18.40
C VAL A 166 -3.27 1.97 -18.40
N ALA A 167 -3.96 2.04 -19.53
CA ALA A 167 -5.20 2.79 -19.66
C ALA A 167 -6.41 2.02 -19.14
N ASN A 168 -7.45 2.75 -18.72
CA ASN A 168 -8.76 2.22 -18.32
C ASN A 168 -8.71 1.19 -17.18
N VAL A 169 -7.73 1.30 -16.27
CA VAL A 169 -7.64 0.39 -15.11
C VAL A 169 -8.86 0.61 -14.22
N VAL A 170 -9.57 -0.49 -13.93
CA VAL A 170 -10.75 -0.52 -13.06
C VAL A 170 -10.50 -1.27 -11.76
N ALA A 171 -9.53 -2.19 -11.75
CA ALA A 171 -9.20 -2.98 -10.58
C ALA A 171 -7.70 -3.30 -10.48
N VAL A 172 -7.24 -3.49 -9.25
CA VAL A 172 -5.88 -3.88 -8.90
C VAL A 172 -5.96 -5.14 -8.03
N LYS A 173 -5.12 -6.10 -8.37
CA LYS A 173 -4.82 -7.28 -7.56
C LYS A 173 -3.42 -7.17 -7.00
N VAL A 174 -3.30 -7.27 -5.68
CA VAL A 174 -2.03 -7.28 -4.95
C VAL A 174 -1.83 -8.66 -4.34
N GLU A 175 -0.67 -9.27 -4.62
CA GLU A 175 -0.24 -10.51 -4.01
C GLU A 175 0.87 -10.22 -2.98
N PHE A 176 0.66 -10.70 -1.76
CA PHE A 176 1.58 -10.57 -0.64
C PHE A 176 2.20 -11.92 -0.31
N SER A 177 3.42 -11.91 0.21
CA SER A 177 4.01 -13.03 0.93
C SER A 177 4.41 -12.58 2.32
N PHE A 178 3.54 -12.82 3.29
CA PHE A 178 3.76 -12.42 4.68
C PHE A 178 4.85 -13.23 5.40
N ALA A 179 5.33 -14.29 4.75
CA ALA A 179 6.52 -15.01 5.16
C ALA A 179 7.83 -14.24 4.88
N LEU A 180 7.81 -13.11 4.15
CA LEU A 180 9.04 -12.36 3.84
C LEU A 180 9.60 -11.58 5.03
N VAL A 181 8.71 -11.14 5.92
CA VAL A 181 9.05 -10.32 7.08
C VAL A 181 8.37 -10.95 8.29
N PRO A 182 9.03 -11.10 9.45
CA PRO A 182 8.37 -11.63 10.63
C PRO A 182 7.32 -10.64 11.18
N GLY A 183 6.50 -11.11 12.10
CA GLY A 183 5.57 -10.29 12.87
C GLY A 183 4.17 -10.14 12.24
N GLN A 184 3.32 -9.43 12.96
CA GLN A 184 1.95 -9.13 12.55
C GLN A 184 1.92 -8.22 11.33
N LYS A 185 1.00 -8.45 10.39
CA LYS A 185 0.92 -7.67 9.15
C LYS A 185 -0.31 -6.79 9.15
N GLN A 186 -0.14 -5.54 8.73
CA GLN A 186 -1.25 -4.62 8.54
C GLN A 186 -1.10 -3.80 7.28
N ILE A 187 -2.18 -3.72 6.50
CA ILE A 187 -2.25 -2.91 5.28
C ILE A 187 -3.37 -1.91 5.49
N ASP A 188 -3.05 -0.65 5.27
CA ASP A 188 -3.96 0.47 5.49
C ASP A 188 -4.79 0.76 4.24
N ALA A 189 -4.14 0.99 3.10
CA ALA A 189 -4.82 1.40 1.88
C ALA A 189 -4.06 1.01 0.60
N ILE A 190 -4.78 1.04 -0.51
CA ILE A 190 -4.22 0.89 -1.87
C ILE A 190 -4.66 2.08 -2.71
N GLY A 191 -3.67 2.77 -3.28
CA GLY A 191 -3.85 3.91 -4.16
C GLY A 191 -3.29 3.65 -5.56
N ILE A 192 -3.84 4.33 -6.55
CA ILE A 192 -3.36 4.33 -7.93
C ILE A 192 -3.21 5.75 -8.44
N SER A 193 -2.26 5.93 -9.35
CA SER A 193 -2.02 7.21 -9.99
C SER A 193 -1.52 7.10 -11.42
N ASP A 194 -1.79 8.14 -12.21
CA ASP A 194 -1.30 8.42 -13.56
C ASP A 194 0.15 8.95 -13.65
N SER A 195 0.80 9.31 -12.54
CA SER A 195 2.19 9.79 -12.52
C SER A 195 3.18 8.76 -11.96
N GLU A 196 4.45 8.89 -12.32
CA GLU A 196 5.58 8.16 -11.73
C GLU A 196 5.96 8.72 -10.35
N GLU A 197 5.60 9.98 -10.07
CA GLU A 197 5.91 10.65 -8.80
C GLU A 197 5.22 9.95 -7.63
N PRO A 198 5.89 9.70 -6.50
CA PRO A 198 5.29 9.06 -5.33
C PRO A 198 4.03 9.77 -4.85
N ILE A 199 2.95 9.01 -4.66
CA ILE A 199 1.72 9.54 -4.05
C ILE A 199 2.04 10.10 -2.66
N GLU A 200 1.78 11.40 -2.47
CA GLU A 200 1.87 12.09 -1.19
C GLU A 200 0.52 12.11 -0.47
N ILE A 201 0.49 11.69 0.80
CA ILE A 201 -0.68 11.87 1.65
C ILE A 201 -0.65 13.30 2.20
N LYS A 202 -1.62 14.13 1.84
CA LYS A 202 -1.87 15.40 2.55
C LYS A 202 -2.45 15.09 3.92
N ILE A 203 -1.60 15.16 4.95
CA ILE A 203 -2.01 15.06 6.34
C ILE A 203 -2.66 16.40 6.72
N ASN A 204 -3.83 16.35 7.36
CA ASN A 204 -4.41 17.55 7.96
C ASN A 204 -3.62 17.87 9.23
N THR A 205 -2.56 18.66 9.10
CA THR A 205 -1.80 19.20 10.23
C THR A 205 -2.44 20.50 10.72
N ILE A 206 -2.26 20.79 12.01
CA ILE A 206 -2.54 22.13 12.54
C ILE A 206 -1.39 23.03 12.03
N PRO A 207 -1.64 24.25 11.52
CA PRO A 207 -0.62 25.12 10.90
C PRO A 207 0.63 25.37 11.76
N GLU A 208 0.51 25.24 13.08
CA GLU A 208 1.61 25.39 14.04
C GLU A 208 2.67 24.28 13.92
N PHE A 209 2.30 23.07 13.47
CA PHE A 209 3.27 21.99 13.25
C PHE A 209 4.04 22.14 11.94
N ASP A 210 3.46 22.78 10.93
CA ASP A 210 4.12 23.00 9.63
C ASP A 210 5.26 24.03 9.73
N ASN A 211 5.19 24.92 10.73
CA ASN A 211 6.20 25.93 11.01
C ASN A 211 7.31 25.46 11.96
N LEU A 212 7.31 24.20 12.40
CA LEU A 212 8.38 23.67 13.23
C LEU A 212 9.67 23.51 12.40
N SER A 213 10.77 24.03 12.92
CA SER A 213 12.09 23.82 12.33
C SER A 213 12.38 22.31 12.24
N LYS A 214 12.67 21.81 11.04
CA LYS A 214 13.07 20.41 10.85
C LYS A 214 14.27 20.09 11.75
N PRO A 215 14.33 18.89 12.37
CA PRO A 215 15.46 18.51 13.20
C PRO A 215 16.76 18.56 12.38
N ILE A 216 17.81 19.07 12.99
CA ILE A 216 19.15 19.14 12.40
C ILE A 216 19.63 17.70 12.22
N SER A 217 19.72 17.23 10.97
CA SER A 217 20.33 15.96 10.65
C SER A 217 21.83 16.08 10.83
N PHE A 218 22.38 15.43 11.86
CA PHE A 218 23.83 15.23 11.96
C PHE A 218 24.21 14.08 11.02
N SER A 219 25.02 14.39 10.02
CA SER A 219 25.63 13.45 9.07
C SER A 219 26.67 12.57 9.72
#